data_AF-A0A4P5W3G3-F1
#
_entry.id   AF-A0A4P5W3G3-F1
#
_cell.length_a   1.000
_cell.length_b   1.000
_cell.length_c   1.000
_cell.angle_alpha   90.00
_cell.angle_beta   90.00
_cell.angle_gamma   90.00
#
_symmetry.space_group_name_H-M   'P 1'
#
loop_
_entity.id
_entity.type
_entity.pdbx_description
1 polymer ?
#
loop_
_entity_poly.entity_id
_entity_poly.type
_entity_poly.pdbx_seq_one_letter_code
_entity_poly.pdbx_strand_id
1 'polypeptide(L)'
;MARQNHARLTHPLVREGGALRRASWDEALGVAATGIQRAVAAHGPTTFGIFSCSKATNEMNYFAQKFIRATVGSNNIDSCNRT
;
A
#
# COMPACT_ATOMS: atom_id res chain seq x y z
N MET A 1 -29.53 6.08 4.00
CA MET A 1 -28.09 6.31 4.18
C MET A 1 -27.61 7.22 3.06
N ALA A 2 -27.11 8.42 3.37
CA ALA A 2 -26.61 9.35 2.35
C ALA A 2 -25.34 8.78 1.69
N ARG A 3 -25.34 8.70 0.35
CA ARG A 3 -24.18 8.27 -0.44
C ARG A 3 -23.11 9.36 -0.33
N GLN A 4 -22.06 9.12 0.46
CA GLN A 4 -20.91 10.02 0.49
C GLN A 4 -20.24 10.01 -0.89
N ASN A 5 -20.26 11.15 -1.58
CA ASN A 5 -19.73 11.29 -2.92
C ASN A 5 -18.24 11.64 -2.81
N HIS A 6 -17.40 10.61 -2.64
CA HIS A 6 -15.95 10.81 -2.49
C HIS A 6 -15.39 11.22 -3.85
N ALA A 7 -14.89 12.46 -3.95
CA ALA A 7 -14.22 12.91 -5.16
C ALA A 7 -12.98 12.04 -5.43
N ARG A 8 -12.73 11.73 -6.70
CA ARG A 8 -11.56 10.97 -7.13
C ARG A 8 -10.29 11.72 -6.73
N LEU A 9 -9.38 11.05 -6.04
CA LEU A 9 -8.06 11.60 -5.73
C LEU A 9 -7.25 11.77 -7.02
N THR A 10 -6.61 12.93 -7.17
CA THR A 10 -5.79 13.28 -8.34
C THR A 10 -4.31 13.49 -8.02
N HIS A 11 -3.94 13.46 -6.73
CA HIS A 11 -2.55 13.60 -6.27
C HIS A 11 -2.28 12.64 -5.11
N PRO A 12 -1.02 12.19 -4.95
CA PRO A 12 -0.58 11.55 -3.72
C PRO A 12 -0.79 12.45 -2.51
N LEU A 13 -1.06 11.83 -1.35
CA LEU A 13 -1.18 12.50 -0.08
C LEU A 13 -0.23 11.86 0.93
N VAL A 14 0.47 12.69 1.70
CA VAL A 14 1.35 12.27 2.81
C VAL A 14 0.75 12.79 4.11
N ARG A 15 0.83 12.00 5.18
CA ARG A 15 0.39 12.41 6.52
C ARG A 15 1.53 13.09 7.27
N GLU A 16 1.31 14.31 7.72
CA GLU A 16 2.24 15.09 8.52
C GLU A 16 1.48 15.84 9.61
N GLY A 17 1.97 15.80 10.86
CA GLY A 17 1.30 16.46 11.99
C GLY A 17 -0.14 15.99 12.23
N GLY A 18 -0.47 14.75 11.86
CA GLY A 18 -1.83 14.19 11.95
C GLY A 18 -2.76 14.52 10.79
N ALA A 19 -2.41 15.46 9.90
CA ALA A 19 -3.22 15.86 8.75
C ALA A 19 -2.67 15.28 7.43
N LEU A 20 -3.54 15.08 6.43
CA LEU A 20 -3.13 14.72 5.07
C LEU A 20 -2.87 15.99 4.25
N ARG A 21 -1.73 16.02 3.55
CA ARG A 21 -1.39 17.08 2.59
C ARG A 21 -0.97 16.49 1.25
N ARG A 22 -1.06 17.30 0.19
CA ARG A 22 -0.60 16.91 -1.15
C ARG A 22 0.92 16.72 -1.17
N ALA A 23 1.36 15.79 -2.01
CA ALA A 23 2.77 15.45 -2.22
C ALA A 23 3.04 15.17 -3.70
N SER A 24 4.31 15.24 -4.09
CA SER A 24 4.75 14.68 -5.38
C SER A 24 4.76 13.15 -5.33
N TRP A 25 4.85 12.50 -6.49
CA TRP A 25 5.02 11.04 -6.55
C TRP A 25 6.33 10.60 -5.90
N ASP A 26 7.43 11.30 -6.16
CA ASP A 26 8.74 10.96 -5.60
C ASP A 26 8.75 11.04 -4.07
N GLU A 27 8.15 12.10 -3.51
CA GLU A 27 8.01 12.25 -2.06
C GLU A 27 7.15 11.13 -1.47
N ALA A 28 5.96 10.90 -2.03
CA ALA A 28 5.02 9.93 -1.51
C ALA A 28 5.57 8.49 -1.54
N LEU A 29 6.21 8.12 -2.65
CA LEU A 29 6.85 6.81 -2.80
C LEU A 29 8.08 6.68 -1.89
N GLY A 30 8.88 7.75 -1.75
CA GLY A 30 10.02 7.78 -0.84
C GLY A 30 9.62 7.58 0.63
N VAL A 31 8.55 8.26 1.07
CA VAL A 31 7.98 8.11 2.41
C VAL A 31 7.47 6.68 2.63
N ALA A 32 6.72 6.13 1.67
CA ALA A 32 6.20 4.76 1.76
C ALA A 32 7.33 3.72 1.84
N ALA A 33 8.33 3.81 0.95
CA ALA A 33 9.48 2.91 0.94
C ALA A 33 10.27 2.98 2.25
N THR A 34 10.54 4.19 2.75
CA THR A 34 11.25 4.40 4.02
C THR A 34 10.49 3.77 5.20
N GLY A 35 9.16 3.92 5.25
CA GLY A 35 8.33 3.31 6.29
C GLY A 35 8.38 1.78 6.27
N ILE A 36 8.25 1.18 5.08
CA ILE A 36 8.34 -0.28 4.90
C ILE A 36 9.73 -0.78 5.33
N GLN A 37 10.81 -0.15 4.86
CA GLN A 37 12.18 -0.53 5.21
C GLN A 37 12.44 -0.44 6.71
N ARG A 38 11.97 0.63 7.37
CA ARG A 38 12.11 0.79 8.84
C ARG A 38 11.40 -0.32 9.60
N ALA A 39 10.16 -0.65 9.22
CA ALA A 39 9.41 -1.71 9.88
C ALA A 39 10.10 -3.07 9.70
N VAL A 40 10.50 -3.39 8.46
CA VAL A 40 11.20 -4.66 8.15
C VAL A 40 12.54 -4.76 8.85
N ALA A 41 13.32 -3.68 8.93
CA ALA A 41 14.59 -3.66 9.64
C ALA A 41 14.42 -3.88 11.15
N ALA A 42 13.34 -3.36 11.74
CA ALA A 42 13.08 -3.48 13.18
C ALA A 42 12.49 -4.83 13.59
N HIS A 43 11.66 -5.46 12.73
CA HIS A 43 10.83 -6.60 13.12
C HIS A 43 10.88 -7.78 12.15
N GLY A 44 11.73 -7.72 11.12
CA GLY A 44 11.82 -8.72 10.07
C GLY A 44 10.73 -8.58 8.99
N PRO A 45 10.86 -9.30 7.87
CA PRO A 45 10.01 -9.11 6.69
C PRO A 45 8.54 -9.53 6.91
N THR A 46 8.29 -10.46 7.82
CA THR A 46 6.94 -10.93 8.16
C THR A 46 6.12 -9.90 8.95
N THR A 47 6.70 -8.78 9.39
CA THR A 47 5.94 -7.67 9.96
C THR A 47 5.06 -6.95 8.93
N PHE A 48 5.45 -7.03 7.65
CA PHE A 48 4.76 -6.36 6.55
C PHE A 48 3.88 -7.34 5.79
N GLY A 49 2.74 -6.86 5.32
CA GLY A 49 1.81 -7.62 4.49
C GLY A 49 1.05 -6.73 3.51
N ILE A 50 0.48 -7.34 2.48
CA ILE A 50 -0.27 -6.65 1.42
C ILE A 50 -1.67 -7.26 1.27
N PHE A 51 -2.66 -6.40 1.08
CA PHE A 51 -3.97 -6.78 0.57
C PHE A 51 -4.07 -6.42 -0.91
N SER A 52 -4.23 -7.44 -1.74
CA SER A 52 -4.55 -7.34 -3.16
C SER A 52 -6.05 -7.11 -3.39
N CYS A 53 -6.44 -6.78 -4.62
CA CYS A 53 -7.81 -6.37 -4.93
C CYS A 53 -8.45 -7.29 -5.98
N SER A 54 -9.56 -7.93 -5.61
CA SER A 54 -10.36 -8.76 -6.53
C SER A 54 -11.01 -7.98 -7.69
N LYS A 55 -11.06 -6.65 -7.60
CA LYS A 55 -11.51 -5.76 -8.69
C LYS A 55 -10.37 -5.24 -9.56
N ALA A 56 -9.11 -5.51 -9.21
CA ALA A 56 -7.97 -5.20 -10.04
C ALA A 56 -7.73 -6.33 -11.05
N THR A 57 -6.87 -6.08 -12.04
CA THR A 57 -6.53 -7.10 -13.04
C THR A 57 -5.59 -8.16 -12.46
N ASN A 58 -5.46 -9.28 -13.15
CA ASN A 58 -4.58 -10.37 -12.74
C ASN A 58 -3.10 -9.93 -12.72
N GLU A 59 -2.69 -9.04 -13.63
CA GLU A 59 -1.35 -8.48 -13.69
C GLU A 59 -1.03 -7.67 -12.44
N MET A 60 -1.99 -6.88 -11.93
CA MET A 60 -1.83 -6.13 -10.69
C MET A 60 -1.70 -7.05 -9.48
N ASN A 61 -2.48 -8.14 -9.44
CA ASN A 61 -2.38 -9.12 -8.37
C ASN A 61 -1.08 -9.94 -8.45
N TYR A 62 -0.60 -10.24 -9.66
CA TYR A 62 0.72 -10.83 -9.87
C TYR A 62 1.85 -9.91 -9.39
N PHE A 63 1.76 -8.61 -9.69
CA PHE A 63 2.72 -7.63 -9.20
C PHE A 63 2.73 -7.55 -7.67
N ALA A 64 1.55 -7.48 -7.05
CA ALA A 64 1.43 -7.44 -5.58
C ALA A 64 2.09 -8.64 -4.91
N GLN A 65 1.80 -9.87 -5.38
CA GLN A 65 2.42 -11.08 -4.83
C GLN A 65 3.91 -11.18 -5.14
N LYS A 66 4.37 -10.67 -6.29
CA LYS A 66 5.79 -10.65 -6.62
C LYS A 66 6.55 -9.67 -5.71
N PHE A 67 6.00 -8.48 -5.47
CA PHE A 67 6.62 -7.47 -4.63
C PHE A 67 6.80 -7.96 -3.19
N ILE A 68 5.75 -8.48 -2.55
CA ILE A 68 5.85 -8.96 -1.16
C ILE A 68 6.80 -10.15 -1.03
N ARG A 69 6.76 -11.11 -1.97
CA ARG A 69 7.59 -12.32 -1.90
C ARG A 69 9.04 -12.09 -2.29
N ALA A 70 9.29 -11.40 -3.40
CA ALA A 70 10.63 -11.26 -3.97
C ALA A 70 11.37 -10.00 -3.49
N THR A 71 10.64 -8.91 -3.20
CA THR A 71 11.28 -7.65 -2.76
C THR A 71 11.29 -7.50 -1.25
N VAL A 72 10.17 -7.79 -0.59
CA VAL A 72 10.10 -7.68 0.89
C VAL A 72 10.58 -8.95 1.59
N GLY A 73 10.39 -10.13 0.98
CA GLY A 73 10.80 -11.41 1.56
C GLY A 73 9.77 -12.02 2.52
N SER A 74 8.48 -11.74 2.29
CA SER A 74 7.36 -12.23 3.11
C SER A 74 6.33 -12.95 2.25
N ASN A 75 5.61 -13.90 2.85
CA ASN A 75 4.44 -14.53 2.23
C ASN A 75 3.12 -13.95 2.72
N ASN A 76 3.16 -12.87 3.51
CA ASN A 76 1.97 -12.25 4.09
C ASN A 76 1.23 -11.43 3.04
N ILE A 77 0.42 -12.11 2.23
CA ILE A 77 -0.45 -11.50 1.24
C ILE A 77 -1.81 -12.16 1.28
N ASP A 78 -2.83 -11.33 1.15
CA ASP A 78 -4.21 -11.77 1.03
C ASP A 78 -4.94 -10.92 -0.04
N SER A 79 -6.19 -11.23 -0.31
CA SER A 79 -7.07 -10.51 -1.22
C SER A 79 -8.35 -10.13 -0.52
N CYS A 80 -8.99 -9.04 -0.96
CA CYS A 80 -10.33 -8.70 -0.48
C CYS A 80 -11.29 -9.87 -0.78
N ASN A 81 -11.72 -10.58 0.28
CA ASN A 81 -12.73 -11.62 0.18
C ASN A 81 -14.08 -10.99 -0.23
N ARG A 82 -14.70 -11.56 -1.27
CA ARG A 82 -16.04 -11.20 -1.68
C ARG A 82 -16.98 -12.26 -1.11
N THR A 83 -17.62 -11.98 0.03
CA THR A 83 -18.93 -12.56 0.39
C THR A 83 -20.01 -11.58 0.00
#